data_AF-A0A1H5UXH9-F1
#
_entry.id   AF-A0A1H5UXH9-F1
#
_cell.length_a   1.000
_cell.length_b   1.000
_cell.length_c   1.000
_cell.angle_alpha   90.00
_cell.angle_beta   90.00
_cell.angle_gamma   90.00
#
_symmetry.space_group_name_H-M   'P 1'
#
loop_
_entity.id
_entity.type
_entity.pdbx_description
1 polymer ?
#
loop_
_entity_poly.entity_id
_entity_poly.type
_entity_poly.pdbx_seq_one_letter_code
_entity_poly.pdbx_strand_id
1 'polypeptide(L)'
;MSRLLSLLTATLMMTSFATPAAAETGTAYYVDANGDDSASGLDAAHAWKSLAKVSGTTFQPGDRILLRAGQRWSGQQLWPKGSGESGAPITIDLDARYDITNNLLRSTRAGAVLTTSPTITYDHNLYGGASLAVPPGDRNAVVTADPLFAKAPLDGPNGTPETGPALEAAYGPRITSGSYAIDAGTEITGNGGRDYAGTPLYNGAPDIGAFEYTTPQDATTESVTGTALTPRTPCPQRAVVPVTGRKNGVYVYTGELINQAGRTATTSVKVTVTDAKPGTPALSGDNRDGGHTVAEPANAAGVTRGRPLTVVTK
;
A
#
# COMPACT_ATOMS: atom_id res chain seq x y z
N MET A 1 -36.03 -51.52 -9.60
CA MET A 1 -34.55 -51.61 -9.56
C MET A 1 -33.97 -50.38 -10.22
N SER A 2 -33.54 -49.38 -9.43
CA SER A 2 -32.80 -48.22 -9.94
C SER A 2 -31.52 -48.12 -9.12
N ARG A 3 -30.36 -48.29 -9.79
CA ARG A 3 -29.04 -48.25 -9.16
C ARG A 3 -28.57 -46.80 -9.14
N LEU A 4 -28.46 -46.20 -7.94
CA LEU A 4 -27.78 -44.91 -7.77
C LEU A 4 -26.25 -45.13 -7.85
N LEU A 5 -25.62 -44.46 -8.79
CA LEU A 5 -24.17 -44.35 -8.93
C LEU A 5 -23.69 -43.25 -7.97
N SER A 6 -22.99 -43.62 -6.90
CA SER A 6 -22.39 -42.66 -5.97
C SER A 6 -21.06 -42.16 -6.56
N LEU A 7 -21.04 -40.93 -7.06
CA LEU A 7 -19.83 -40.28 -7.58
C LEU A 7 -19.04 -39.72 -6.38
N LEU A 8 -17.94 -40.38 -6.01
CA LEU A 8 -17.03 -39.92 -4.96
C LEU A 8 -16.10 -38.86 -5.55
N THR A 9 -16.40 -37.57 -5.36
CA THR A 9 -15.46 -36.49 -5.69
C THR A 9 -14.38 -36.41 -4.63
N ALA A 10 -13.18 -36.89 -4.95
CA ALA A 10 -11.99 -36.71 -4.13
C ALA A 10 -11.53 -35.25 -4.20
N THR A 11 -11.71 -34.50 -3.12
CA THR A 11 -11.18 -33.14 -3.00
C THR A 11 -9.68 -33.21 -2.74
N LEU A 12 -8.88 -32.85 -3.74
CA LEU A 12 -7.43 -32.76 -3.65
C LEU A 12 -7.07 -31.55 -2.76
N MET A 13 -6.70 -31.78 -1.51
CA MET A 13 -6.03 -30.76 -0.69
C MET A 13 -4.68 -30.43 -1.34
N MET A 14 -4.60 -29.30 -2.03
CA MET A 14 -3.33 -28.71 -2.43
C MET A 14 -2.66 -28.16 -1.18
N THR A 15 -1.86 -28.99 -0.50
CA THR A 15 -0.87 -28.52 0.44
C THR A 15 0.13 -27.66 -0.32
N SER A 16 0.03 -26.34 -0.15
CA SER A 16 1.08 -25.42 -0.59
C SER A 16 2.30 -25.69 0.27
N PHE A 17 3.20 -26.54 -0.22
CA PHE A 17 4.55 -26.54 0.27
C PHE A 17 5.12 -25.20 -0.16
N ALA A 18 5.37 -24.31 0.81
CA ALA A 18 6.30 -23.21 0.59
C ALA A 18 7.59 -23.88 0.11
N THR A 19 7.88 -23.76 -1.18
CA THR A 19 9.15 -24.20 -1.74
C THR A 19 10.21 -23.51 -0.90
N PRO A 20 11.08 -24.24 -0.18
CA PRO A 20 12.16 -23.58 0.54
C PRO A 20 12.90 -22.73 -0.49
N ALA A 21 13.04 -21.43 -0.19
CA ALA A 21 13.85 -20.55 -1.00
C ALA A 21 15.19 -21.25 -1.22
N ALA A 22 15.56 -21.48 -2.47
CA ALA A 22 16.82 -22.13 -2.80
C ALA A 22 17.92 -21.37 -2.06
N ALA A 23 18.66 -22.07 -1.19
CA ALA A 23 19.81 -21.48 -0.53
C ALA A 23 20.74 -20.97 -1.63
N GLU A 24 21.13 -19.69 -1.59
CA GLU A 24 22.01 -19.13 -2.60
C GLU A 24 23.41 -19.73 -2.42
N THR A 25 23.73 -20.76 -3.20
CA THR A 25 24.91 -21.60 -2.98
C THR A 25 26.23 -21.00 -3.45
N GLY A 26 26.22 -19.87 -4.17
CA GLY A 26 27.44 -19.19 -4.63
C GLY A 26 27.79 -17.93 -3.83
N THR A 27 28.98 -17.40 -4.09
CA THR A 27 29.56 -16.26 -3.37
C THR A 27 28.97 -14.96 -3.88
N ALA A 28 28.60 -14.05 -2.97
CA ALA A 28 28.20 -12.69 -3.32
C ALA A 28 29.43 -11.76 -3.31
N TYR A 29 29.66 -11.08 -4.43
CA TYR A 29 30.71 -10.10 -4.61
C TYR A 29 30.11 -8.70 -4.73
N TYR A 30 30.48 -7.80 -3.83
CA TYR A 30 29.99 -6.43 -3.74
C TYR A 30 30.90 -5.48 -4.50
N VAL A 31 30.31 -4.57 -5.28
CA VAL A 31 31.03 -3.59 -6.09
C VAL A 31 30.47 -2.19 -5.82
N ASP A 32 31.31 -1.29 -5.34
CA ASP A 32 31.00 0.11 -4.99
C ASP A 32 32.09 1.03 -5.58
N ALA A 33 31.70 2.08 -6.32
CA ALA A 33 32.62 3.04 -6.95
C ALA A 33 33.53 3.79 -5.97
N ASN A 34 33.16 3.81 -4.69
CA ASN A 34 33.95 4.34 -3.58
C ASN A 34 34.69 3.27 -2.78
N GLY A 35 34.60 2.00 -3.18
CA GLY A 35 35.27 0.86 -2.54
C GLY A 35 36.77 0.79 -2.82
N ASP A 36 37.35 -0.39 -2.62
CA ASP A 36 38.78 -0.67 -2.82
C ASP A 36 38.98 -2.04 -3.51
N ASP A 37 39.74 -2.07 -4.61
CA ASP A 37 40.06 -3.31 -5.34
C ASP A 37 41.05 -4.23 -4.60
N SER A 38 41.66 -3.73 -3.51
CA SER A 38 42.43 -4.53 -2.57
C SER A 38 41.56 -5.25 -1.53
N ALA A 39 40.29 -4.86 -1.39
CA ALA A 39 39.36 -5.43 -0.44
C ALA A 39 38.88 -6.84 -0.85
N SER A 40 38.25 -7.55 0.08
CA SER A 40 37.77 -8.92 -0.13
C SER A 40 36.69 -9.01 -1.21
N GLY A 41 35.84 -7.97 -1.32
CA GLY A 41 34.65 -7.97 -2.15
C GLY A 41 33.49 -8.80 -1.58
N LEU A 42 33.63 -9.40 -0.39
CA LEU A 42 32.67 -10.40 0.13
C LEU A 42 31.56 -9.80 1.01
N ASP A 43 31.62 -8.50 1.28
CA ASP A 43 30.60 -7.75 2.00
C ASP A 43 30.56 -6.29 1.53
N ALA A 44 29.48 -5.59 1.83
CA ALA A 44 29.26 -4.22 1.37
C ALA A 44 30.26 -3.21 1.94
N ALA A 45 30.86 -3.47 3.13
CA ALA A 45 31.86 -2.57 3.72
C ALA A 45 33.25 -2.75 3.09
N HIS A 46 33.51 -3.92 2.50
CA HIS A 46 34.76 -4.28 1.82
C HIS A 46 34.55 -4.54 0.32
N ALA A 47 33.70 -3.73 -0.31
CA ALA A 47 33.35 -3.86 -1.72
C ALA A 47 34.53 -3.52 -2.66
N TRP A 48 34.59 -4.19 -3.81
CA TRP A 48 35.53 -3.84 -4.88
C TRP A 48 35.20 -2.50 -5.50
N LYS A 49 36.25 -1.80 -5.94
CA LYS A 49 36.13 -0.46 -6.50
C LYS A 49 35.77 -0.45 -7.97
N SER A 50 36.20 -1.42 -8.78
CA SER A 50 36.15 -1.27 -10.24
C SER A 50 35.52 -2.44 -10.98
N LEU A 51 34.91 -2.16 -12.14
CA LEU A 51 34.47 -3.20 -13.06
C LEU A 51 35.65 -3.94 -13.70
N ALA A 52 36.85 -3.36 -13.66
CA ALA A 52 38.08 -4.04 -14.08
C ALA A 52 38.43 -5.19 -13.12
N LYS A 53 38.28 -5.00 -11.80
CA LYS A 53 38.46 -6.06 -10.81
C LYS A 53 37.45 -7.20 -11.02
N VAL A 54 36.19 -6.85 -11.27
CA VAL A 54 35.14 -7.82 -11.63
C VAL A 54 35.54 -8.59 -12.89
N SER A 55 35.92 -7.90 -13.96
CA SER A 55 36.30 -8.51 -15.24
C SER A 55 37.64 -9.28 -15.18
N GLY A 56 38.44 -9.02 -14.15
CA GLY A 56 39.66 -9.75 -13.83
C GLY A 56 39.42 -11.08 -13.10
N THR A 57 38.23 -11.26 -12.53
CA THR A 57 37.88 -12.41 -11.69
C THR A 57 37.14 -13.49 -12.48
N THR A 58 37.49 -14.76 -12.26
CA THR A 58 36.78 -15.92 -12.81
C THR A 58 35.82 -16.47 -11.77
N PHE A 59 34.53 -16.26 -11.99
CA PHE A 59 33.46 -16.66 -11.07
C PHE A 59 33.09 -18.13 -11.25
N GLN A 60 32.57 -18.73 -10.19
CA GLN A 60 32.08 -20.10 -10.11
C GLN A 60 30.55 -20.16 -10.30
N PRO A 61 29.98 -21.33 -10.65
CA PRO A 61 28.53 -21.51 -10.73
C PRO A 61 27.81 -21.04 -9.45
N GLY A 62 26.77 -20.22 -9.63
CA GLY A 62 25.97 -19.65 -8.54
C GLY A 62 26.50 -18.34 -7.94
N ASP A 63 27.69 -17.89 -8.31
CA ASP A 63 28.25 -16.63 -7.83
C ASP A 63 27.41 -15.42 -8.30
N ARG A 64 27.41 -14.36 -7.49
CA ARG A 64 26.60 -13.16 -7.71
C ARG A 64 27.48 -11.92 -7.66
N ILE A 65 27.32 -11.04 -8.63
CA ILE A 65 28.01 -9.76 -8.69
C ILE A 65 26.98 -8.68 -8.38
N LEU A 66 27.10 -8.05 -7.21
CA LEU A 66 26.15 -7.07 -6.70
C LEU A 66 26.72 -5.66 -6.88
N LEU A 67 26.19 -4.93 -7.85
CA LEU A 67 26.58 -3.54 -8.13
C LEU A 67 25.78 -2.60 -7.25
N ARG A 68 26.45 -1.75 -6.46
CA ARG A 68 25.77 -0.80 -5.59
C ARG A 68 24.89 0.17 -6.38
N ALA A 69 23.62 0.26 -5.98
CA ALA A 69 22.64 1.09 -6.66
C ALA A 69 22.97 2.59 -6.60
N GLY A 70 22.49 3.34 -7.59
CA GLY A 70 22.67 4.79 -7.68
C GLY A 70 24.04 5.25 -8.19
N GLN A 71 24.95 4.33 -8.49
CA GLN A 71 26.30 4.64 -8.93
C GLN A 71 26.44 4.71 -10.46
N ARG A 72 27.51 5.37 -10.91
CA ARG A 72 27.87 5.49 -12.32
C ARG A 72 29.29 5.02 -12.55
N TRP A 73 29.47 4.14 -13.54
CA TRP A 73 30.73 3.51 -13.89
C TRP A 73 31.28 4.04 -15.21
N SER A 74 31.57 5.33 -15.27
CA SER A 74 31.97 6.02 -16.51
C SER A 74 33.31 5.49 -17.05
N GLY A 75 33.35 5.17 -18.35
CA GLY A 75 34.58 4.74 -19.04
C GLY A 75 35.09 3.34 -18.67
N GLN A 76 34.32 2.56 -17.90
CA GLN A 76 34.67 1.19 -17.54
C GLN A 76 33.81 0.19 -18.32
N GLN A 77 34.38 -0.99 -18.60
CA GLN A 77 33.68 -2.07 -19.28
C GLN A 77 33.47 -3.24 -18.32
N LEU A 78 32.29 -3.85 -18.41
CA LEU A 78 31.94 -5.05 -17.65
C LEU A 78 32.05 -6.27 -18.56
N TRP A 79 32.98 -7.17 -18.25
CA TRP A 79 33.17 -8.47 -18.92
C TRP A 79 33.46 -9.56 -17.88
N PRO A 80 32.43 -10.09 -17.20
CA PRO A 80 32.61 -11.14 -16.21
C PRO A 80 33.09 -12.44 -16.85
N LYS A 81 33.95 -13.17 -16.15
CA LYS A 81 34.48 -14.47 -16.59
C LYS A 81 33.90 -15.60 -15.75
N GLY A 82 33.85 -16.79 -16.31
CA GLY A 82 33.29 -17.98 -15.66
C GLY A 82 32.12 -18.53 -16.46
N SER A 83 31.61 -19.66 -16.01
CA SER A 83 30.42 -20.30 -16.57
C SER A 83 29.53 -20.75 -15.43
N GLY A 84 28.25 -20.43 -15.51
CA GLY A 84 27.25 -20.98 -14.60
C GLY A 84 26.88 -22.41 -15.00
N GLU A 85 26.10 -23.05 -14.14
CA GLU A 85 25.52 -24.38 -14.40
C GLU A 85 23.98 -24.30 -14.37
N SER A 86 23.33 -25.37 -14.85
CA SER A 86 21.87 -25.46 -14.76
C SER A 86 21.43 -25.39 -13.29
N GLY A 87 20.59 -24.42 -12.94
CA GLY A 87 20.16 -24.16 -11.56
C GLY A 87 21.13 -23.32 -10.72
N ALA A 88 22.34 -23.05 -11.21
CA ALA A 88 23.34 -22.21 -10.56
C ALA A 88 24.04 -21.27 -11.57
N PRO A 89 23.31 -20.34 -12.21
CA PRO A 89 23.91 -19.35 -13.08
C PRO A 89 24.81 -18.39 -12.29
N ILE A 90 25.79 -17.78 -12.96
CA ILE A 90 26.45 -16.57 -12.44
C ILE A 90 25.50 -15.40 -12.70
N THR A 91 25.17 -14.61 -11.69
CA THR A 91 24.25 -13.47 -11.83
C THR A 91 24.94 -12.14 -11.59
N ILE A 92 24.41 -11.10 -12.24
CA ILE A 92 24.76 -9.71 -11.98
C ILE A 92 23.47 -9.04 -11.56
N ASP A 93 23.47 -8.42 -10.39
CA ASP A 93 22.30 -7.77 -9.82
C ASP A 93 22.68 -6.45 -9.13
N LEU A 94 21.67 -5.72 -8.68
CA LEU A 94 21.82 -4.50 -7.92
C LEU A 94 21.90 -4.82 -6.43
N ASP A 95 22.93 -4.30 -5.75
CA ASP A 95 22.91 -4.17 -4.29
C ASP A 95 22.05 -2.95 -3.93
N ALA A 96 20.75 -3.20 -3.80
CA ALA A 96 19.75 -2.22 -3.40
C ALA A 96 18.86 -2.83 -2.31
N ARG A 97 18.60 -2.04 -1.26
CA ARG A 97 17.58 -2.34 -0.25
C ARG A 97 16.51 -1.26 -0.30
N TYR A 98 15.26 -1.70 -0.23
CA TYR A 98 14.10 -0.81 -0.24
C TYR A 98 13.28 -1.09 1.01
N ASP A 99 13.23 -0.11 1.92
CA ASP A 99 12.33 -0.12 3.07
C ASP A 99 11.12 0.75 2.73
N ILE A 100 10.00 0.09 2.46
CA ILE A 100 8.75 0.71 2.04
C ILE A 100 7.87 0.77 3.29
N THR A 101 7.86 1.95 3.92
CA THR A 101 7.12 2.21 5.17
C THR A 101 6.29 3.48 5.08
N ASN A 102 5.10 3.47 5.69
CA ASN A 102 4.13 4.56 5.64
C ASN A 102 3.72 4.99 4.22
N ASN A 103 3.70 4.06 3.26
CA ASN A 103 3.25 4.35 1.89
C ASN A 103 1.77 4.04 1.72
N LEU A 104 1.09 4.87 0.94
CA LEU A 104 -0.27 4.63 0.48
C LEU A 104 -0.22 4.13 -0.96
N LEU A 105 -0.41 2.81 -1.13
CA LEU A 105 -0.30 2.11 -2.40
C LEU A 105 -1.71 1.78 -2.91
N ARG A 106 -2.13 2.38 -4.03
CA ARG A 106 -3.46 2.15 -4.61
C ARG A 106 -3.38 1.60 -6.02
N SER A 107 -4.13 0.53 -6.30
CA SER A 107 -4.30 -0.01 -7.65
C SER A 107 -5.76 0.05 -8.09
N THR A 108 -6.00 0.42 -9.36
CA THR A 108 -7.32 0.25 -10.02
C THR A 108 -7.47 -1.11 -10.67
N ARG A 109 -6.40 -1.89 -10.76
CA ARG A 109 -6.37 -3.24 -11.32
C ARG A 109 -6.59 -4.29 -10.23
N ALA A 110 -7.63 -5.10 -10.42
CA ALA A 110 -7.92 -6.29 -9.60
C ALA A 110 -6.74 -7.27 -9.59
N GLY A 111 -6.33 -7.71 -8.40
CA GLY A 111 -5.26 -8.71 -8.24
C GLY A 111 -3.88 -8.21 -8.66
N ALA A 112 -3.65 -6.89 -8.63
CA ALA A 112 -2.31 -6.36 -8.77
C ALA A 112 -1.40 -6.91 -7.66
N VAL A 113 -0.17 -7.24 -8.03
CA VAL A 113 0.86 -7.78 -7.14
C VAL A 113 2.03 -6.81 -7.13
N LEU A 114 2.54 -6.52 -5.94
CA LEU A 114 3.76 -5.75 -5.75
C LEU A 114 4.97 -6.68 -5.80
N THR A 115 6.08 -6.18 -6.33
CA THR A 115 7.33 -6.94 -6.37
C THR A 115 7.82 -7.24 -4.96
N THR A 116 8.13 -8.50 -4.68
CA THR A 116 8.75 -8.93 -3.42
C THR A 116 10.13 -9.51 -3.71
N SER A 117 11.10 -9.18 -2.87
CA SER A 117 12.48 -9.67 -2.92
C SER A 117 13.04 -9.73 -1.49
N PRO A 118 14.03 -10.57 -1.18
CA PRO A 118 14.74 -10.55 0.10
C PRO A 118 15.34 -9.17 0.48
N THR A 119 15.50 -8.27 -0.48
CA THR A 119 16.01 -6.90 -0.26
C THR A 119 14.93 -5.82 -0.19
N ILE A 120 13.65 -6.19 -0.26
CA ILE A 120 12.52 -5.25 -0.16
C ILE A 120 11.72 -5.57 1.11
N THR A 121 11.69 -4.64 2.04
CA THR A 121 10.87 -4.70 3.25
C THR A 121 9.62 -3.85 3.06
N TYR A 122 8.46 -4.39 3.42
CA TYR A 122 7.21 -3.64 3.51
C TYR A 122 6.75 -3.66 4.96
N ASP A 123 6.41 -2.51 5.53
CA ASP A 123 5.88 -2.39 6.89
C ASP A 123 5.01 -1.13 7.07
N HIS A 124 3.88 -1.21 7.78
CA HIS A 124 2.98 -0.07 8.06
C HIS A 124 2.50 0.69 6.81
N ASN A 125 2.20 -0.03 5.72
CA ASN A 125 1.65 0.59 4.51
C ASN A 125 0.13 0.44 4.43
N LEU A 126 -0.50 1.32 3.65
CA LEU A 126 -1.90 1.21 3.27
C LEU A 126 -2.01 0.66 1.84
N TYR A 127 -2.80 -0.39 1.68
CA TYR A 127 -3.09 -1.04 0.40
C TYR A 127 -4.54 -0.79 0.00
N GLY A 128 -4.70 -0.05 -1.09
CA GLY A 128 -5.95 0.54 -1.53
C GLY A 128 -6.46 0.06 -2.88
N GLY A 129 -7.76 0.18 -3.12
CA GLY A 129 -8.37 0.05 -4.44
C GLY A 129 -8.88 -1.36 -4.77
N ALA A 130 -8.67 -1.80 -6.01
CA ALA A 130 -9.22 -3.05 -6.53
C ALA A 130 -8.39 -4.26 -6.06
N SER A 131 -8.53 -4.66 -4.79
CA SER A 131 -7.89 -5.87 -4.22
C SER A 131 -6.38 -5.99 -4.54
N LEU A 132 -5.62 -4.97 -4.13
CA LEU A 132 -4.16 -5.01 -4.20
C LEU A 132 -3.64 -6.04 -3.19
N ALA A 133 -2.79 -6.97 -3.64
CA ALA A 133 -2.21 -7.97 -2.77
C ALA A 133 -1.23 -7.33 -1.76
N VAL A 134 -1.40 -7.66 -0.48
CA VAL A 134 -0.48 -7.25 0.59
C VAL A 134 0.77 -8.14 0.53
N PRO A 135 1.98 -7.57 0.44
CA PRO A 135 3.23 -8.32 0.58
C PRO A 135 3.25 -9.09 1.91
N PRO A 136 3.59 -10.40 1.93
CA PRO A 136 3.50 -11.23 3.13
C PRO A 136 4.30 -10.75 4.36
N GLY A 137 5.27 -9.86 4.15
CA GLY A 137 6.10 -9.28 5.22
C GLY A 137 5.43 -8.14 6.00
N ASP A 138 4.44 -7.45 5.42
CA ASP A 138 3.81 -6.30 6.08
C ASP A 138 2.72 -6.77 7.04
N ARG A 139 3.09 -6.92 8.31
CA ARG A 139 2.18 -7.36 9.37
C ARG A 139 1.30 -6.23 9.91
N ASN A 140 1.64 -4.98 9.59
CA ASN A 140 0.96 -3.79 10.05
C ASN A 140 0.16 -3.13 8.92
N ALA A 141 -0.11 -3.89 7.85
CA ALA A 141 -0.82 -3.43 6.67
C ALA A 141 -2.23 -2.94 6.99
N VAL A 142 -2.56 -1.75 6.48
CA VAL A 142 -3.93 -1.21 6.47
C VAL A 142 -4.55 -1.51 5.11
N VAL A 143 -5.66 -2.25 5.06
CA VAL A 143 -6.32 -2.62 3.79
C VAL A 143 -7.66 -1.93 3.67
N THR A 144 -7.88 -1.22 2.55
CA THR A 144 -9.16 -0.53 2.28
C THR A 144 -9.51 -0.57 0.80
N ALA A 145 -10.81 -0.59 0.48
CA ALA A 145 -11.28 -0.44 -0.89
C ALA A 145 -11.11 1.02 -1.39
N ASP A 146 -11.31 2.00 -0.50
CA ASP A 146 -11.19 3.42 -0.80
C ASP A 146 -10.30 4.11 0.25
N PRO A 147 -9.14 4.65 -0.14
CA PRO A 147 -8.29 5.45 0.75
C PRO A 147 -8.88 6.82 1.11
N LEU A 148 -10.02 7.21 0.53
CA LEU A 148 -10.67 8.51 0.72
C LEU A 148 -9.77 9.68 0.30
N PHE A 149 -9.24 9.61 -0.92
CA PHE A 149 -8.56 10.74 -1.53
C PHE A 149 -9.52 11.92 -1.76
N ALA A 150 -9.02 13.12 -1.57
CA ALA A 150 -9.66 14.34 -2.00
C ALA A 150 -9.94 14.22 -3.51
N LYS A 151 -11.16 14.55 -3.94
CA LYS A 151 -11.56 14.49 -5.36
C LYS A 151 -10.89 15.59 -6.21
N ALA A 152 -9.66 15.97 -5.89
CA ALA A 152 -8.85 16.83 -6.73
C ALA A 152 -8.32 16.00 -7.92
N PRO A 153 -8.22 16.62 -9.12
CA PRO A 153 -7.63 15.95 -10.27
C PRO A 153 -6.23 15.42 -9.96
N LEU A 154 -5.88 14.26 -10.51
CA LEU A 154 -4.51 13.72 -10.47
C LEU A 154 -3.68 14.32 -11.62
N ASP A 155 -3.78 15.63 -11.80
CA ASP A 155 -3.18 16.35 -12.91
C ASP A 155 -1.76 16.82 -12.50
N GLY A 156 -0.85 15.88 -12.28
CA GLY A 156 0.54 16.18 -11.94
C GLY A 156 1.12 15.33 -10.80
N PRO A 157 2.36 15.62 -10.38
CA PRO A 157 3.15 16.78 -10.79
C PRO A 157 3.76 16.59 -12.18
N ASN A 158 3.73 17.65 -13.00
CA ASN A 158 4.40 17.71 -14.30
C ASN A 158 5.53 18.73 -14.23
N GLY A 159 6.60 18.56 -15.00
CA GLY A 159 7.73 19.49 -15.00
C GLY A 159 8.75 19.18 -16.09
N THR A 160 9.73 20.06 -16.27
CA THR A 160 10.89 19.83 -17.12
C THR A 160 12.15 19.63 -16.26
N PRO A 161 13.28 19.14 -16.83
CA PRO A 161 14.56 19.13 -16.13
C PRO A 161 14.97 20.50 -15.57
N GLU A 162 14.59 21.60 -16.24
CA GLU A 162 14.92 22.97 -15.85
C GLU A 162 14.03 23.52 -14.75
N THR A 163 12.72 23.22 -14.77
CA THR A 163 11.77 23.74 -13.78
C THR A 163 11.60 22.83 -12.56
N GLY A 164 12.04 21.57 -12.68
CA GLY A 164 11.66 20.51 -11.75
C GLY A 164 10.15 20.20 -11.82
N PRO A 165 9.69 19.19 -11.06
CA PRO A 165 8.27 18.87 -10.96
C PRO A 165 7.49 20.03 -10.31
N ALA A 166 6.34 20.39 -10.87
CA ALA A 166 5.41 21.34 -10.27
C ALA A 166 4.74 20.70 -9.05
N LEU A 167 5.45 20.69 -7.92
CA LEU A 167 5.04 19.94 -6.74
C LEU A 167 3.66 20.38 -6.22
N GLU A 168 3.35 21.67 -6.34
CA GLU A 168 2.06 22.27 -5.99
C GLU A 168 0.85 21.72 -6.78
N ALA A 169 1.06 20.96 -7.84
CA ALA A 169 -0.03 20.35 -8.60
C ALA A 169 -0.43 18.95 -8.08
N ALA A 170 0.35 18.35 -7.18
CA ALA A 170 0.17 16.94 -6.79
C ALA A 170 -0.69 16.76 -5.52
N TYR A 171 -1.71 17.59 -5.30
CA TYR A 171 -2.56 17.52 -4.10
C TYR A 171 -3.71 16.51 -4.17
N GLY A 172 -3.93 15.89 -5.33
CA GLY A 172 -4.94 14.83 -5.52
C GLY A 172 -4.90 13.70 -4.48
N PRO A 173 -3.71 13.19 -4.08
CA PRO A 173 -3.61 12.12 -3.10
C PRO A 173 -3.80 12.54 -1.63
N ARG A 174 -4.17 13.79 -1.32
CA ARG A 174 -4.54 14.18 0.06
C ARG A 174 -5.71 13.31 0.52
N ILE A 175 -5.65 12.81 1.73
CA ILE A 175 -6.76 12.05 2.34
C ILE A 175 -7.77 12.99 3.00
N THR A 176 -9.01 12.53 3.17
CA THR A 176 -10.08 13.28 3.87
C THR A 176 -10.48 12.63 5.19
N SER A 177 -11.30 13.34 5.97
CA SER A 177 -11.85 12.88 7.25
C SER A 177 -12.38 11.45 7.17
N GLY A 178 -11.88 10.60 8.06
CA GLY A 178 -12.27 9.20 8.15
C GLY A 178 -11.47 8.26 7.25
N SER A 179 -10.39 8.72 6.60
CA SER A 179 -9.45 7.79 5.99
C SER A 179 -8.81 6.90 7.05
N TYR A 180 -8.63 5.61 6.72
CA TYR A 180 -7.88 4.67 7.56
C TYR A 180 -6.37 4.95 7.58
N ALA A 181 -5.88 5.85 6.71
CA ALA A 181 -4.50 6.32 6.75
C ALA A 181 -4.20 7.27 7.92
N ILE A 182 -5.23 7.91 8.49
CA ILE A 182 -5.07 8.89 9.56
C ILE A 182 -4.59 8.19 10.83
N ASP A 183 -3.53 8.69 11.47
CA ASP A 183 -2.88 8.16 12.67
C ASP A 183 -2.52 6.66 12.57
N ALA A 184 -2.19 6.16 11.39
CA ALA A 184 -1.99 4.73 11.14
C ALA A 184 -0.54 4.35 10.80
N GLY A 185 0.33 5.33 10.61
CA GLY A 185 1.73 5.14 10.32
C GLY A 185 2.58 4.92 11.58
N THR A 186 3.85 4.63 11.35
CA THR A 186 4.88 4.56 12.40
C THR A 186 5.81 5.77 12.35
N GLU A 187 6.40 6.16 13.48
CA GLU A 187 7.38 7.26 13.50
C GLU A 187 8.62 6.89 12.68
N ILE A 188 9.09 7.83 11.85
CA ILE A 188 10.31 7.68 11.05
C ILE A 188 11.30 8.77 11.48
N THR A 189 12.48 8.36 11.93
CA THR A 189 13.55 9.29 12.32
C THR A 189 14.09 10.05 11.10
N GLY A 190 14.34 11.35 11.24
CA GLY A 190 14.92 12.15 10.14
C GLY A 190 13.95 12.39 8.97
N ASN A 191 12.64 12.30 9.20
CA ASN A 191 11.57 12.52 8.22
C ASN A 191 11.47 13.95 7.64
N GLY A 192 12.36 14.87 8.00
CA GLY A 192 12.34 16.28 7.57
C GLY A 192 11.30 17.17 8.28
N GLY A 193 10.44 16.62 9.14
CA GLY A 193 9.50 17.34 9.99
C GLY A 193 8.31 18.00 9.30
N ARG A 194 8.15 17.82 7.98
CA ARG A 194 7.02 18.34 7.20
C ARG A 194 6.55 17.33 6.15
N ASP A 195 5.25 17.32 5.87
CA ASP A 195 4.66 16.56 4.78
C ASP A 195 4.94 17.19 3.41
N TYR A 196 4.41 16.59 2.35
CA TYR A 196 4.59 17.10 0.98
C TYR A 196 4.01 18.51 0.76
N ALA A 197 2.97 18.90 1.49
CA ALA A 197 2.37 20.23 1.43
C ALA A 197 3.09 21.27 2.31
N GLY A 198 4.16 20.87 3.00
CA GLY A 198 4.85 21.71 3.98
C GLY A 198 4.13 21.79 5.34
N THR A 199 3.07 21.01 5.57
CA THR A 199 2.40 20.89 6.86
C THR A 199 3.36 20.26 7.87
N PRO A 200 3.51 20.80 9.09
CA PRO A 200 4.32 20.14 10.12
C PRO A 200 3.83 18.72 10.42
N LEU A 201 4.79 17.79 10.56
CA LEU A 201 4.56 16.46 11.12
C LEU A 201 4.75 16.54 12.65
N TYR A 202 4.04 15.79 13.51
CA TYR A 202 2.81 15.03 13.31
C TYR A 202 1.68 15.69 14.10
N ASN A 203 0.43 15.60 13.63
CA ASN A 203 -0.74 16.07 14.38
C ASN A 203 -1.42 14.93 15.16
N GLY A 204 -0.64 14.22 15.97
CA GLY A 204 -1.05 12.95 16.57
C GLY A 204 -0.04 11.86 16.25
N ALA A 205 -0.52 10.69 15.82
CA ALA A 205 0.36 9.67 15.25
C ALA A 205 0.57 9.97 13.75
N PRO A 206 1.64 9.46 13.13
CA PRO A 206 1.90 9.70 11.71
C PRO A 206 0.76 9.20 10.82
N ASP A 207 0.43 9.97 9.79
CA ASP A 207 -0.45 9.50 8.73
C ASP A 207 0.32 8.65 7.71
N ILE A 208 -0.35 7.64 7.15
CA ILE A 208 0.19 6.88 6.02
C ILE A 208 0.01 7.68 4.73
N GLY A 209 1.10 7.89 3.99
CA GLY A 209 1.12 8.59 2.71
C GLY A 209 1.94 9.89 2.75
N ALA A 210 1.77 10.71 1.72
CA ALA A 210 2.58 11.92 1.53
C ALA A 210 2.06 13.17 2.27
N PHE A 211 0.88 13.09 2.89
CA PHE A 211 0.15 14.24 3.43
C PHE A 211 -0.35 13.93 4.84
N GLU A 212 -0.17 14.88 5.75
CA GLU A 212 -0.85 14.86 7.05
C GLU A 212 -2.26 15.42 6.91
N TYR A 213 -3.20 14.73 7.53
CA TYR A 213 -4.54 15.21 7.76
C TYR A 213 -4.56 16.05 9.05
N THR A 214 -4.99 17.29 8.92
CA THR A 214 -5.21 18.17 10.07
C THR A 214 -6.68 18.57 10.12
N THR A 215 -7.31 18.28 11.25
CA THR A 215 -8.56 18.94 11.62
C THR A 215 -8.24 20.40 11.96
N PRO A 216 -8.90 21.39 11.34
CA PRO A 216 -8.67 22.78 11.70
C PRO A 216 -8.88 23.00 13.20
N GLN A 217 -8.03 23.83 13.81
CA GLN A 217 -8.17 24.21 15.21
C GLN A 217 -9.58 24.79 15.43
N ASP A 218 -10.27 24.32 16.48
CA ASP A 218 -11.65 24.67 16.84
C ASP A 218 -12.75 24.17 15.89
N ALA A 219 -12.42 23.34 14.90
CA ALA A 219 -13.44 22.69 14.10
C ALA A 219 -14.23 21.68 14.95
N THR A 220 -15.52 21.95 15.12
CA THR A 220 -16.47 21.03 15.76
C THR A 220 -17.11 20.07 14.77
N THR A 221 -16.85 20.26 13.47
CA THR A 221 -17.37 19.46 12.36
C THR A 221 -16.33 19.33 11.25
N GLU A 222 -16.41 18.23 10.49
CA GLU A 222 -15.57 18.00 9.30
C GLU A 222 -16.45 17.58 8.13
N SER A 223 -16.09 18.06 6.93
CA SER A 223 -16.73 17.60 5.69
C SER A 223 -16.30 16.17 5.38
N VAL A 224 -17.27 15.26 5.33
CA VAL A 224 -17.02 13.85 5.03
C VAL A 224 -17.02 13.61 3.52
N THR A 225 -18.09 14.02 2.82
CA THR A 225 -18.24 13.91 1.36
C THR A 225 -19.51 14.66 0.91
N GLY A 226 -19.72 14.78 -0.41
CA GLY A 226 -20.89 15.43 -1.01
C GLY A 226 -21.28 14.82 -2.36
N THR A 227 -22.54 15.00 -2.76
CA THR A 227 -23.08 14.53 -4.05
C THR A 227 -23.90 15.62 -4.70
N ALA A 228 -23.61 15.92 -5.96
CA ALA A 228 -24.42 16.83 -6.76
C ALA A 228 -25.78 16.18 -7.07
N LEU A 229 -26.86 16.92 -6.86
CA LEU A 229 -28.21 16.50 -7.24
C LEU A 229 -28.52 16.97 -8.66
N THR A 230 -29.06 16.08 -9.49
CA THR A 230 -29.59 16.46 -10.80
C THR A 230 -30.89 17.24 -10.62
N PRO A 231 -31.04 18.46 -11.20
CA PRO A 231 -32.30 19.20 -11.21
C PRO A 231 -33.45 18.36 -11.76
N ARG A 232 -34.55 18.22 -10.99
CA ARG A 232 -35.72 17.42 -11.41
C ARG A 232 -37.06 18.06 -11.07
N THR A 233 -37.08 19.33 -10.69
CA THR A 233 -38.30 20.06 -10.32
C THR A 233 -39.40 19.90 -11.38
N PRO A 234 -40.66 19.57 -10.98
CA PRO A 234 -41.18 19.47 -9.61
C PRO A 234 -41.06 18.07 -8.97
N CYS A 235 -40.34 17.13 -9.58
CA CYS A 235 -40.16 15.80 -9.00
C CYS A 235 -39.16 15.81 -7.83
N PRO A 236 -39.40 14.99 -6.78
CA PRO A 236 -38.46 14.83 -5.68
C PRO A 236 -37.07 14.36 -6.14
N GLN A 237 -36.03 14.90 -5.52
CA GLN A 237 -34.66 14.44 -5.75
C GLN A 237 -34.21 13.55 -4.58
N ARG A 238 -33.21 12.71 -4.85
CA ARG A 238 -32.63 11.79 -3.88
C ARG A 238 -31.12 11.72 -4.06
N ALA A 239 -30.39 11.85 -2.96
CA ALA A 239 -28.97 11.51 -2.88
C ALA A 239 -28.77 10.38 -1.86
N VAL A 240 -27.75 9.56 -2.11
CA VAL A 240 -27.20 8.62 -1.14
C VAL A 240 -25.73 8.93 -1.01
N VAL A 241 -25.31 9.21 0.22
CA VAL A 241 -23.93 9.51 0.54
C VAL A 241 -23.34 8.33 1.31
N PRO A 242 -22.44 7.54 0.72
CA PRO A 242 -21.73 6.50 1.47
C PRO A 242 -20.75 7.16 2.43
N VAL A 243 -20.83 6.79 3.71
CA VAL A 243 -19.82 7.11 4.72
C VAL A 243 -19.11 5.82 5.07
N THR A 244 -17.81 5.76 4.79
CA THR A 244 -16.92 4.62 5.04
C THR A 244 -15.73 5.07 5.88
N GLY A 245 -14.89 4.14 6.34
CA GLY A 245 -13.60 4.49 6.96
C GLY A 245 -13.65 4.93 8.43
N ARG A 246 -14.84 5.06 9.03
CA ARG A 246 -14.98 5.58 10.39
C ARG A 246 -14.43 4.59 11.41
N LYS A 247 -13.46 5.03 12.21
CA LYS A 247 -12.95 4.30 13.38
C LYS A 247 -14.06 4.07 14.41
N ASN A 248 -13.79 3.23 15.41
CA ASN A 248 -14.73 3.05 16.53
C ASN A 248 -14.97 4.37 17.24
N GLY A 249 -16.24 4.72 17.46
CA GLY A 249 -16.58 5.99 18.06
C GLY A 249 -18.03 6.39 17.84
N VAL A 250 -18.37 7.54 18.41
CA VAL A 250 -19.70 8.14 18.30
C VAL A 250 -19.58 9.36 17.40
N TYR A 251 -20.34 9.37 16.32
CA TYR A 251 -20.35 10.42 15.31
C TYR A 251 -21.73 11.07 15.23
N VAL A 252 -21.75 12.38 14.99
CA VAL A 252 -22.97 13.13 14.71
C VAL A 252 -22.84 13.68 13.30
N TYR A 253 -23.76 13.27 12.42
CA TYR A 253 -23.79 13.71 11.02
C TYR A 253 -24.89 14.73 10.82
N THR A 254 -24.56 15.84 10.19
CA THR A 254 -25.51 16.84 9.70
C THR A 254 -25.29 17.00 8.21
N GLY A 255 -26.36 16.94 7.40
CA GLY A 255 -26.28 17.23 5.98
C GLY A 255 -26.48 18.73 5.71
N GLU A 256 -25.88 19.24 4.65
CA GLU A 256 -26.18 20.58 4.14
C GLU A 256 -26.67 20.49 2.69
N LEU A 257 -27.85 21.06 2.42
CA LEU A 257 -28.37 21.26 1.07
C LEU A 257 -27.91 22.62 0.57
N ILE A 258 -27.22 22.65 -0.57
CA ILE A 258 -26.66 23.88 -1.13
C ILE A 258 -27.25 24.09 -2.53
N ASN A 259 -27.84 25.26 -2.77
CA ASN A 259 -28.29 25.70 -4.09
C ASN A 259 -27.98 27.19 -4.28
N GLN A 260 -28.45 27.79 -5.39
CA GLN A 260 -28.23 29.23 -5.67
C GLN A 260 -28.85 30.15 -4.62
N ALA A 261 -29.86 29.71 -3.86
CA ALA A 261 -30.51 30.48 -2.81
C ALA A 261 -29.78 30.37 -1.45
N GLY A 262 -28.75 29.52 -1.34
CA GLY A 262 -27.93 29.40 -0.14
C GLY A 262 -27.85 27.97 0.40
N ARG A 263 -27.66 27.86 1.71
CA ARG A 263 -27.42 26.61 2.43
C ARG A 263 -28.52 26.35 3.45
N THR A 264 -29.01 25.12 3.51
CA THR A 264 -29.97 24.66 4.51
C THR A 264 -29.47 23.37 5.16
N ALA A 265 -29.24 23.39 6.47
CA ALA A 265 -28.86 22.21 7.22
C ALA A 265 -30.04 21.24 7.42
N THR A 266 -29.75 19.94 7.40
CA THR A 266 -30.72 18.90 7.80
C THR A 266 -30.72 18.73 9.31
N THR A 267 -31.67 17.94 9.83
CA THR A 267 -31.54 17.40 11.19
C THR A 267 -30.31 16.49 11.29
N SER A 268 -29.71 16.45 12.47
CA SER A 268 -28.53 15.62 12.74
C SER A 268 -28.91 14.17 13.07
N VAL A 269 -28.05 13.23 12.70
CA VAL A 269 -28.16 11.81 13.03
C VAL A 269 -26.94 11.38 13.84
N LYS A 270 -27.16 10.81 15.02
CA LYS A 270 -26.10 10.21 15.85
C LYS A 270 -25.90 8.75 15.45
N VAL A 271 -24.67 8.37 15.16
CA VAL A 271 -24.27 7.02 14.75
C VAL A 271 -23.14 6.57 15.66
N THR A 272 -23.26 5.34 16.18
CA THR A 272 -22.15 4.70 16.91
C THR A 272 -21.55 3.66 15.99
N VAL A 273 -20.24 3.77 15.75
CA VAL A 273 -19.47 2.78 15.00
C VAL A 273 -18.75 1.90 16.01
N THR A 274 -19.00 0.59 15.92
CA THR A 274 -18.28 -0.46 16.63
C THR A 274 -17.63 -1.37 15.61
N ASP A 275 -16.56 -2.06 16.01
CA ASP A 275 -15.85 -3.06 15.19
C ASP A 275 -15.28 -2.56 13.86
N ALA A 276 -14.82 -1.31 13.81
CA ALA A 276 -14.27 -0.62 12.65
C ALA A 276 -12.89 -1.10 12.17
N LYS A 277 -12.24 -2.07 12.84
CA LYS A 277 -10.91 -2.51 12.41
C LYS A 277 -10.99 -3.12 11.00
N PRO A 278 -10.15 -2.70 10.04
CA PRO A 278 -9.81 -3.58 8.92
C PRO A 278 -8.99 -4.72 9.54
N GLY A 279 -9.66 -5.82 9.89
CA GLY A 279 -9.01 -6.95 10.55
C GLY A 279 -8.06 -7.66 9.59
N THR A 280 -6.81 -7.85 10.01
CA THR A 280 -5.95 -8.92 9.50
C THR A 280 -6.75 -10.24 9.58
N PRO A 281 -6.77 -11.08 8.53
CA PRO A 281 -7.46 -12.38 8.61
C PRO A 281 -6.84 -13.22 9.73
N ALA A 282 -7.60 -13.44 10.81
CA ALA A 282 -7.21 -14.36 11.87
C ALA A 282 -8.11 -15.59 11.80
N LEU A 283 -7.52 -16.73 11.48
CA LEU A 283 -8.15 -18.03 11.69
C LEU A 283 -8.09 -18.34 13.19
N SER A 284 -9.23 -18.30 13.87
CA SER A 284 -9.40 -18.95 15.16
C SER A 284 -10.63 -19.85 15.06
N GLY A 285 -10.43 -21.15 15.24
CA GLY A 285 -11.52 -22.11 15.38
C GLY A 285 -11.26 -22.99 16.60
N ASP A 286 -12.25 -23.08 17.48
CA ASP A 286 -12.40 -24.20 18.40
C ASP A 286 -13.09 -25.33 17.64
N ASN A 287 -12.28 -26.31 17.23
CA ASN A 287 -12.76 -27.47 16.48
C ASN A 287 -13.64 -28.37 17.35
N ARG A 288 -14.98 -28.20 17.30
CA ARG A 288 -15.94 -29.18 17.84
C ARG A 288 -17.20 -29.42 17.01
N ASP A 289 -17.24 -29.09 15.72
CA ASP A 289 -18.45 -29.35 14.93
C ASP A 289 -18.21 -29.17 13.42
N GLY A 290 -17.26 -29.92 12.86
CA GLY A 290 -17.32 -30.52 11.51
C GLY A 290 -17.77 -29.69 10.30
N GLY A 291 -17.78 -28.36 10.38
CA GLY A 291 -18.27 -27.45 9.36
C GLY A 291 -17.16 -26.49 8.94
N HIS A 292 -16.58 -26.72 7.76
CA HIS A 292 -15.63 -25.77 7.18
C HIS A 292 -16.40 -24.65 6.46
N THR A 293 -16.62 -23.52 7.12
CA THR A 293 -16.93 -22.25 6.44
C THR A 293 -15.63 -21.49 6.19
N VAL A 294 -15.24 -21.39 4.91
CA VAL A 294 -14.20 -20.44 4.49
C VAL A 294 -14.80 -19.04 4.61
N ALA A 295 -14.26 -18.21 5.50
CA ALA A 295 -14.58 -16.79 5.54
C ALA A 295 -13.86 -16.09 4.39
N GLU A 296 -14.61 -15.66 3.38
CA GLU A 296 -14.13 -14.64 2.44
C GLU A 296 -13.73 -13.36 3.19
N PRO A 297 -12.79 -12.55 2.66
CA PRO A 297 -12.40 -11.30 3.28
C PRO A 297 -13.64 -10.49 3.62
N ALA A 298 -13.82 -10.19 4.90
CA ALA A 298 -14.97 -9.48 5.42
C ALA A 298 -14.99 -8.04 4.89
N ASN A 299 -15.48 -7.88 3.67
CA ASN A 299 -15.88 -6.63 3.06
C ASN A 299 -17.26 -6.82 2.42
N ALA A 300 -18.25 -7.28 3.20
CA ALA A 300 -19.66 -7.17 2.79
C ALA A 300 -20.72 -7.40 3.89
N ALA A 301 -20.47 -8.15 4.97
CA ALA A 301 -21.60 -8.74 5.73
C ALA A 301 -21.75 -8.37 7.22
N GLY A 302 -20.82 -7.64 7.83
CA GLY A 302 -20.86 -7.33 9.29
C GLY A 302 -21.16 -5.88 9.65
N VAL A 303 -21.32 -4.98 8.68
CA VAL A 303 -21.73 -3.61 8.97
C VAL A 303 -23.21 -3.68 9.34
N THR A 304 -23.56 -3.35 10.58
CA THR A 304 -24.89 -2.80 10.87
C THR A 304 -24.99 -1.60 9.96
N ARG A 305 -25.55 -1.77 8.73
CA ARG A 305 -25.69 -0.71 7.74
C ARG A 305 -26.41 0.41 8.47
N GLY A 306 -25.68 1.42 8.91
CA GLY A 306 -26.27 2.70 9.27
C GLY A 306 -27.14 3.03 8.08
N ARG A 307 -28.46 3.16 8.31
CA ARG A 307 -29.40 3.43 7.22
C ARG A 307 -28.79 4.56 6.40
N PRO A 308 -28.63 4.41 5.07
CA PRO A 308 -28.08 5.48 4.26
C PRO A 308 -28.87 6.74 4.57
N LEU A 309 -28.17 7.82 4.93
CA LEU A 309 -28.76 9.14 5.10
C LEU A 309 -29.46 9.46 3.78
N THR A 310 -30.77 9.28 3.78
CA THR A 310 -31.62 9.48 2.61
C THR A 310 -32.22 10.86 2.77
N VAL A 311 -31.62 11.83 2.10
CA VAL A 311 -32.20 13.17 2.00
C VAL A 311 -33.12 13.15 0.78
N VAL A 312 -34.43 13.24 1.04
CA VAL A 312 -35.46 13.43 0.01
C VAL A 312 -35.82 14.91 0.01
N THR A 313 -35.55 15.60 -1.09
CA THR A 313 -36.02 16.98 -1.29
C THR A 313 -37.37 16.92 -2.02
N LYS A 314 -38.35 17.68 -1.52
CA LYS A 314 -39.63 17.91 -2.20
C LYS A 314 -39.50 19.06 -3.19
#